data_AF-A0A967B007-F1
#
_entry.id   AF-A0A967B007-F1
#
_cell.length_a   1.000
_cell.length_b   1.000
_cell.length_c   1.000
_cell.angle_alpha   90.00
_cell.angle_beta   90.00
_cell.angle_gamma   90.00
#
_symmetry.space_group_name_H-M   'P 1'
#
loop_
_entity.id
_entity.type
_entity.pdbx_description
1 polymer ?
#
loop_
_entity_poly.entity_id
_entity_poly.type
_entity_poly.pdbx_seq_one_letter_code
_entity_poly.pdbx_strand_id
1 'polypeptide(L)'
;MTTSELLRVSELSVDAAVSRVVLARVMGHADTNLYGSVHGGTVMHLIDEAAAATAARHAGVPALTVRVEGMDFLAPAHVGDLVSARAQLVDVGRTSMRVRAVVTAERWNELGPVVLIATAELMFVAIDGQGRPVEVPRLAPADVEWLAETVTEGAATATFVPRETGQRPRHT
;
A
#
# COMPACT_ATOMS: atom_id res chain seq x y z
N MET A 1 -27.98 -5.49 -17.67
CA MET A 1 -27.80 -5.38 -16.21
C MET A 1 -28.65 -4.21 -15.76
N THR A 2 -29.58 -4.42 -14.82
CA THR A 2 -30.59 -3.42 -14.46
C THR A 2 -30.08 -2.48 -13.35
N THR A 3 -30.61 -1.26 -13.27
CA THR A 3 -30.28 -0.28 -12.22
C THR A 3 -30.51 -0.82 -10.80
N SER A 4 -31.39 -1.81 -10.64
CA SER A 4 -31.68 -2.50 -9.37
C SER A 4 -30.55 -3.44 -8.91
N GLU A 5 -29.82 -4.06 -9.84
CA GLU A 5 -28.67 -4.94 -9.51
C GLU A 5 -27.43 -4.14 -9.11
N LEU A 6 -27.24 -2.95 -9.70
CA LEU A 6 -26.15 -2.04 -9.35
C LEU A 6 -26.31 -1.45 -7.94
N LEU A 7 -27.55 -1.22 -7.49
CA LEU A 7 -27.85 -0.73 -6.14
C LEU A 7 -27.59 -1.76 -5.02
N ARG A 8 -27.54 -3.06 -5.32
CA ARG A 8 -27.25 -4.10 -4.31
C ARG A 8 -25.77 -4.28 -4.02
N VAL A 9 -24.89 -3.96 -4.96
CA VAL A 9 -23.44 -4.14 -4.78
C VAL A 9 -22.83 -3.00 -3.94
N SER A 10 -23.44 -1.82 -3.93
CA SER A 10 -22.97 -0.66 -3.14
C SER A 10 -23.31 -0.74 -1.64
N GLU A 11 -24.18 -1.67 -1.22
CA GLU A 11 -24.56 -1.88 0.18
C GLU A 11 -23.76 -2.98 0.89
N LEU A 12 -23.10 -3.89 0.14
CA LEU A 12 -22.27 -4.95 0.70
C LEU A 12 -20.83 -4.46 0.84
N SER A 13 -20.33 -4.45 2.07
CA SER A 13 -18.93 -4.16 2.35
C SER A 13 -18.03 -5.28 1.85
N VAL A 14 -17.01 -4.93 1.08
CA VAL A 14 -15.99 -5.84 0.56
C VAL A 14 -14.86 -5.99 1.58
N ASP A 15 -14.44 -7.22 1.85
CA ASP A 15 -13.31 -7.51 2.72
C ASP A 15 -12.00 -7.02 2.09
N ALA A 16 -11.18 -6.31 2.86
CA ALA A 16 -9.87 -5.84 2.40
C ALA A 16 -8.97 -7.00 1.91
N ALA A 17 -9.17 -8.22 2.41
CA ALA A 17 -8.41 -9.40 2.06
C ALA A 17 -8.48 -9.76 0.56
N VAL A 18 -9.60 -9.49 -0.12
CA VAL A 18 -9.75 -9.87 -1.54
C VAL A 18 -8.90 -9.03 -2.50
N SER A 19 -8.49 -7.84 -2.04
CA SER A 19 -7.72 -6.87 -2.82
C SER A 19 -6.27 -6.72 -2.35
N ARG A 20 -5.85 -7.42 -1.28
CA ARG A 20 -4.46 -7.44 -0.80
C ARG A 20 -3.50 -7.82 -1.92
N VAL A 21 -2.37 -7.11 -2.00
CA VAL A 21 -1.30 -7.39 -2.96
C VAL A 21 0.04 -7.47 -2.22
N VAL A 22 0.87 -8.42 -2.65
CA VAL A 22 2.28 -8.48 -2.30
C VAL A 22 3.09 -8.48 -3.57
N LEU A 23 4.00 -7.51 -3.72
CA LEU A 23 5.03 -7.53 -4.74
C LEU A 23 6.37 -7.79 -4.07
N ALA A 24 7.15 -8.71 -4.60
CA ALA A 24 8.46 -9.05 -4.07
C ALA A 24 9.48 -9.17 -5.19
N ARG A 25 10.69 -8.64 -4.96
CA ARG A 25 11.77 -8.66 -5.94
C ARG A 25 13.13 -8.75 -5.27
N VAL A 26 14.03 -9.53 -5.85
CA VAL A 26 15.44 -9.56 -5.43
C VAL A 26 16.14 -8.31 -5.96
N MET A 27 16.83 -7.60 -5.08
CA MET A 27 17.54 -6.36 -5.40
C MET A 27 18.92 -6.67 -5.99
N GLY A 28 19.21 -6.09 -7.15
CA GLY A 28 20.48 -6.16 -7.84
C GLY A 28 21.29 -4.88 -7.76
N HIS A 29 22.46 -4.85 -8.39
CA HIS A 29 23.33 -3.67 -8.42
C HIS A 29 22.64 -2.44 -9.05
N ALA A 30 21.79 -2.65 -10.06
CA ALA A 30 21.05 -1.58 -10.73
C ALA A 30 20.04 -0.87 -9.81
N ASP A 31 19.69 -1.47 -8.68
CA ASP A 31 18.72 -0.93 -7.73
C ASP A 31 19.37 -0.01 -6.67
N THR A 32 20.68 0.11 -6.66
CA THR A 32 21.43 0.79 -5.60
C THR A 32 21.65 2.28 -5.87
N ASN A 33 21.76 3.05 -4.79
CA ASN A 33 22.23 4.42 -4.82
C ASN A 33 23.78 4.48 -4.71
N LEU A 34 24.34 5.69 -4.78
CA LEU A 34 25.79 5.92 -4.71
C LEU A 34 26.45 5.47 -3.39
N TYR A 35 25.67 5.16 -2.36
CA TYR A 35 26.13 4.69 -1.05
C TYR A 35 25.99 3.17 -0.88
N GLY A 36 25.58 2.43 -1.92
CA GLY A 36 25.55 0.96 -1.92
C GLY A 36 24.31 0.31 -1.30
N SER A 37 23.40 1.11 -0.71
CA SER A 37 22.06 0.64 -0.34
C SER A 37 21.09 0.76 -1.51
N VAL A 38 20.00 0.01 -1.47
CA VAL A 38 18.88 0.13 -2.42
C VAL A 38 18.39 1.58 -2.43
N HIS A 39 18.18 2.11 -3.62
CA HIS A 39 17.73 3.47 -3.83
C HIS A 39 16.30 3.64 -3.31
N GLY A 40 16.03 4.73 -2.58
CA GLY A 40 14.70 5.00 -2.03
C GLY A 40 13.61 5.04 -3.11
N GLY A 41 13.92 5.60 -4.29
CA GLY A 41 13.01 5.58 -5.45
C GLY A 41 12.63 4.18 -5.93
N THR A 42 13.52 3.20 -5.81
CA THR A 42 13.22 1.80 -6.14
C THR A 42 12.18 1.22 -5.18
N VAL A 43 12.33 1.51 -3.89
CA VAL A 43 11.37 1.10 -2.86
C VAL A 43 10.03 1.82 -3.06
N MET A 44 10.04 3.14 -3.33
CA MET A 44 8.83 3.92 -3.60
C MET A 44 8.07 3.39 -4.81
N HIS A 45 8.78 3.00 -5.87
CA HIS A 45 8.16 2.43 -7.05
C HIS A 45 7.42 1.12 -6.73
N LEU A 46 8.08 0.21 -5.99
CA LEU A 46 7.46 -1.05 -5.57
C LEU A 46 6.22 -0.83 -4.68
N ILE A 47 6.28 0.17 -3.78
CA ILE A 47 5.15 0.58 -2.94
C ILE A 47 3.97 1.06 -3.80
N ASP A 48 4.22 1.98 -4.72
CA ASP A 48 3.17 2.55 -5.57
C ASP A 48 2.53 1.48 -6.46
N GLU A 49 3.31 0.59 -7.06
CA GLU A 49 2.78 -0.52 -7.86
C GLU A 49 1.88 -1.45 -7.05
N ALA A 50 2.34 -1.87 -5.86
CA ALA A 50 1.56 -2.75 -4.98
C ALA A 50 0.26 -2.06 -4.51
N ALA A 51 0.36 -0.79 -4.16
CA ALA A 51 -0.77 -0.02 -3.65
C ALA A 51 -1.79 0.33 -4.76
N ALA A 52 -1.32 0.67 -5.96
CA ALA A 52 -2.17 0.92 -7.13
C ALA A 52 -2.91 -0.36 -7.55
N ALA A 53 -2.22 -1.50 -7.59
CA ALA A 53 -2.85 -2.79 -7.87
C ALA A 53 -3.91 -3.13 -6.81
N THR A 54 -3.62 -2.88 -5.53
CA THR A 54 -4.58 -3.07 -4.43
C THR A 54 -5.84 -2.22 -4.62
N ALA A 55 -5.67 -0.92 -4.86
CA ALA A 55 -6.77 0.01 -5.08
C ALA A 55 -7.61 -0.36 -6.33
N ALA A 56 -6.94 -0.69 -7.44
CA ALA A 56 -7.63 -1.06 -8.69
C ALA A 56 -8.42 -2.36 -8.55
N ARG A 57 -7.87 -3.37 -7.84
CA ARG A 57 -8.58 -4.63 -7.56
C ARG A 57 -9.84 -4.41 -6.72
N HIS A 58 -9.78 -3.52 -5.73
CA HIS A 58 -10.95 -3.17 -4.92
C HIS A 58 -12.00 -2.41 -5.72
N ALA A 59 -11.57 -1.46 -6.54
CA ALA A 59 -12.47 -0.65 -7.35
C ALA A 59 -13.07 -1.41 -8.55
N GLY A 60 -12.41 -2.46 -9.04
CA GLY A 60 -12.76 -3.15 -10.28
C GLY A 60 -12.46 -2.36 -11.55
N VAL A 61 -11.74 -1.23 -11.42
CA VAL A 61 -11.36 -0.29 -12.49
C VAL A 61 -9.99 0.33 -12.17
N PRO A 62 -9.33 1.03 -13.12
CA PRO A 62 -8.08 1.72 -12.83
C PRO A 62 -8.23 2.74 -11.68
N ALA A 63 -7.17 2.86 -10.88
CA ALA A 63 -7.08 3.82 -9.79
C ALA A 63 -5.78 4.65 -9.92
N LEU A 64 -5.90 5.96 -9.75
CA LEU A 64 -4.76 6.89 -9.85
C LEU A 64 -4.27 7.30 -8.47
N THR A 65 -2.95 7.30 -8.28
CA THR A 65 -2.30 7.88 -7.10
C THR A 65 -2.53 9.39 -7.10
N VAL A 66 -3.25 9.91 -6.09
CA VAL A 66 -3.51 11.35 -5.97
C VAL A 66 -2.70 12.01 -4.87
N ARG A 67 -2.18 11.23 -3.91
CA ARG A 67 -1.37 11.73 -2.81
C ARG A 67 -0.61 10.60 -2.11
N VAL A 68 0.58 10.91 -1.62
CA VAL A 68 1.28 10.14 -0.58
C VAL A 68 1.09 10.91 0.75
N GLU A 69 0.39 10.31 1.72
CA GLU A 69 0.04 10.96 3.00
C GLU A 69 1.21 10.92 4.00
N GLY A 70 2.01 9.85 3.95
CA GLY A 70 3.19 9.67 4.77
C GLY A 70 4.00 8.47 4.30
N MET A 71 5.32 8.57 4.44
CA MET A 71 6.25 7.49 4.15
C MET A 71 7.48 7.62 5.04
N ASP A 72 7.87 6.51 5.65
CA ASP A 72 9.03 6.43 6.54
C ASP A 72 9.97 5.35 6.02
N PHE A 73 11.27 5.67 5.93
CA PHE A 73 12.35 4.73 5.67
C PHE A 73 13.05 4.42 7.01
N LEU A 74 12.92 3.18 7.45
CA LEU A 74 13.25 2.74 8.82
C LEU A 74 14.59 2.00 8.87
N ALA A 75 14.96 1.30 7.80
CA ALA A 75 16.21 0.58 7.67
C ALA A 75 16.64 0.50 6.19
N PRO A 76 17.95 0.37 5.90
CA PRO A 76 18.42 0.18 4.54
C PRO A 76 18.17 -1.26 4.05
N ALA A 77 17.92 -1.41 2.75
CA ALA A 77 18.05 -2.68 2.03
C ALA A 77 19.30 -2.68 1.16
N HIS A 78 19.79 -3.85 0.79
CA HIS A 78 21.06 -4.06 0.11
C HIS A 78 20.92 -4.99 -1.10
N VAL A 79 21.99 -5.08 -1.90
CA VAL A 79 22.06 -6.07 -2.98
C VAL A 79 21.93 -7.48 -2.41
N GLY A 80 21.10 -8.30 -3.07
CA GLY A 80 20.74 -9.63 -2.61
C GLY A 80 19.65 -9.64 -1.53
N ASP A 81 19.05 -8.52 -1.17
CA ASP A 81 17.82 -8.58 -0.36
C ASP A 81 16.62 -8.90 -1.26
N LEU A 82 15.75 -9.79 -0.79
CA LEU A 82 14.38 -9.92 -1.28
C LEU A 82 13.55 -8.83 -0.60
N VAL A 83 13.20 -7.79 -1.35
CA VAL A 83 12.36 -6.69 -0.85
C VAL A 83 10.91 -6.98 -1.22
N SER A 84 10.03 -6.98 -0.23
CA SER A 84 8.60 -7.29 -0.37
C SER A 84 7.75 -6.12 0.09
N ALA A 85 6.90 -5.56 -0.78
CA ALA A 85 5.89 -4.57 -0.44
C ALA A 85 4.51 -5.23 -0.33
N ARG A 86 3.94 -5.23 0.88
CA ARG A 86 2.57 -5.69 1.17
C ARG A 86 1.65 -4.49 1.23
N ALA A 87 0.56 -4.50 0.48
CA ALA A 87 -0.39 -3.39 0.40
C ALA A 87 -1.83 -3.86 0.66
N GLN A 88 -2.60 -3.03 1.39
CA GLN A 88 -3.99 -3.29 1.74
C GLN A 88 -4.76 -1.97 1.89
N LEU A 89 -6.05 -1.97 1.52
CA LEU A 89 -6.94 -0.86 1.84
C LEU A 89 -7.15 -0.75 3.36
N VAL A 90 -7.12 0.48 3.86
CA VAL A 90 -7.39 0.79 5.27
C VAL A 90 -8.59 1.72 5.45
N ASP A 91 -9.04 2.38 4.36
CA ASP A 91 -10.24 3.22 4.36
C ASP A 91 -10.74 3.47 2.94
N VAL A 92 -12.04 3.74 2.80
CA VAL A 92 -12.70 4.04 1.52
C VAL A 92 -13.72 5.18 1.70
N GLY A 93 -13.59 6.20 0.86
CA GLY A 93 -14.56 7.27 0.69
C GLY A 93 -15.56 6.98 -0.43
N ARG A 94 -16.12 8.02 -1.08
CA ARG A 94 -17.05 7.81 -2.21
C ARG A 94 -16.33 7.27 -3.46
N THR A 95 -15.24 7.92 -3.87
CA THR A 95 -14.45 7.55 -5.05
C THR A 95 -12.97 7.35 -4.72
N SER A 96 -12.60 7.58 -3.46
CA SER A 96 -11.22 7.60 -2.97
C SER A 96 -10.94 6.39 -2.09
N MET A 97 -9.73 5.86 -2.15
CA MET A 97 -9.29 4.70 -1.38
C MET A 97 -7.95 5.02 -0.72
N ARG A 98 -7.83 4.71 0.57
CA ARG A 98 -6.56 4.80 1.30
C ARG A 98 -5.94 3.42 1.37
N VAL A 99 -4.70 3.31 0.91
CA VAL A 99 -3.93 2.07 0.91
C VAL A 99 -2.71 2.27 1.79
N ARG A 100 -2.49 1.34 2.72
CA ARG A 100 -1.27 1.26 3.50
C ARG A 100 -0.36 0.20 2.91
N ALA A 101 0.93 0.49 2.88
CA ALA A 101 1.96 -0.45 2.47
C ALA A 101 3.02 -0.63 3.57
N VAL A 102 3.45 -1.86 3.76
CA VAL A 102 4.59 -2.25 4.60
C VAL A 102 5.63 -2.91 3.72
N VAL A 103 6.87 -2.46 3.82
CA VAL A 103 7.98 -3.02 3.05
C VAL A 103 8.97 -3.71 3.97
N THR A 104 9.27 -4.95 3.64
CA THR A 104 10.26 -5.77 4.35
C THR A 104 11.44 -6.12 3.45
N ALA A 105 12.59 -6.40 4.06
CA ALA A 105 13.76 -6.97 3.41
C ALA A 105 14.25 -8.19 4.17
N GLU A 106 14.64 -9.23 3.45
CA GLU A 106 15.32 -10.42 3.97
C GLU A 106 16.35 -10.91 2.96
N ARG A 107 17.30 -11.76 3.36
CA ARG A 107 18.27 -12.31 2.43
C ARG A 107 17.59 -13.28 1.46
N TRP A 108 17.84 -13.13 0.16
CA TRP A 108 17.15 -13.90 -0.88
C TRP A 108 17.42 -15.41 -0.86
N ASN A 109 18.55 -15.84 -0.31
CA ASN A 109 19.10 -17.19 -0.44
C ASN A 109 19.30 -17.94 0.89
N GLU A 110 18.89 -17.35 2.01
CA GLU A 110 19.04 -17.95 3.33
C GLU A 110 17.90 -17.53 4.24
N LEU A 111 17.54 -18.41 5.16
CA LEU A 111 16.58 -18.08 6.20
C LEU A 111 17.25 -17.11 7.18
N GLY A 112 16.55 -16.04 7.51
CA GLY A 112 17.07 -15.00 8.39
C GLY A 112 15.97 -14.05 8.85
N PRO A 113 16.34 -12.95 9.51
CA PRO A 113 15.37 -11.95 9.92
C PRO A 113 14.72 -11.28 8.71
N VAL A 114 13.41 -11.08 8.81
CA VAL A 114 12.63 -10.22 7.92
C VAL A 114 12.54 -8.85 8.57
N VAL A 115 13.29 -7.91 8.01
CA VAL A 115 13.47 -6.56 8.55
C VAL A 115 12.41 -5.62 7.97
N LEU A 116 11.70 -4.87 8.81
CA LEU A 116 10.86 -3.75 8.37
C LEU A 116 11.74 -2.59 7.89
N ILE A 117 11.68 -2.28 6.59
CA ILE A 117 12.52 -1.22 5.98
C ILE A 117 11.76 0.06 5.66
N ALA A 118 10.45 -0.02 5.39
CA ALA A 118 9.64 1.17 5.12
C ALA A 118 8.15 0.95 5.39
N THR A 119 7.46 2.04 5.68
CA THR A 119 5.99 2.09 5.75
C THR A 119 5.48 3.25 4.93
N ALA A 120 4.31 3.11 4.31
CA ALA A 120 3.70 4.18 3.53
C ALA A 120 2.17 4.16 3.57
N GLU A 121 1.57 5.33 3.37
CA GLU A 121 0.14 5.49 3.16
C GLU A 121 -0.12 6.37 1.94
N LEU A 122 -0.95 5.86 1.03
CA LEU A 122 -1.23 6.46 -0.26
C LEU A 122 -2.75 6.60 -0.44
N MET A 123 -3.15 7.69 -1.08
CA MET A 123 -4.53 7.93 -1.49
C MET A 123 -4.66 7.74 -2.99
N PHE A 124 -5.68 6.97 -3.36
CA PHE A 124 -6.05 6.68 -4.73
C PHE A 124 -7.45 7.19 -5.04
N VAL A 125 -7.72 7.46 -6.31
CA VAL A 125 -9.07 7.71 -6.84
C VAL A 125 -9.34 6.75 -7.99
N ALA A 126 -10.44 6.01 -7.91
CA ALA A 126 -10.90 5.15 -9.01
C ALA A 126 -11.42 6.00 -10.17
N ILE A 127 -11.09 5.64 -11.41
CA ILE A 127 -11.47 6.39 -12.61
C ILE A 127 -12.08 5.50 -13.69
N ASP A 128 -12.97 6.06 -14.50
CA ASP A 128 -13.48 5.44 -15.72
C ASP A 128 -12.52 5.57 -16.91
N GLY A 129 -12.92 5.04 -18.07
CA GLY A 129 -12.14 5.15 -19.33
C GLY A 129 -12.00 6.58 -19.88
N GLN A 130 -12.69 7.56 -19.30
CA GLN A 130 -12.56 8.99 -19.61
C GLN A 130 -11.76 9.75 -18.53
N GLY A 131 -11.21 9.06 -17.53
CA GLY A 131 -10.47 9.65 -16.43
C GLY A 131 -11.35 10.33 -15.36
N ARG A 132 -12.65 10.06 -15.33
CA ARG A 132 -13.57 10.67 -14.35
C ARG A 132 -13.68 9.80 -13.10
N PRO A 133 -13.75 10.38 -11.89
CA PRO A 133 -13.91 9.61 -10.66
C PRO A 133 -15.17 8.76 -10.64
N VAL A 134 -15.05 7.50 -10.22
CA VAL A 134 -16.19 6.57 -10.06
C VAL A 134 -16.35 6.11 -8.62
N GLU A 135 -17.59 5.77 -8.26
CA GLU A 135 -17.90 5.25 -6.93
C GLU A 135 -17.27 3.86 -6.73
N VAL A 136 -16.76 3.61 -5.53
CA VAL A 136 -16.08 2.35 -5.17
C VAL A 136 -16.87 1.57 -4.12
N PRO A 137 -16.73 0.23 -4.05
CA PRO A 137 -17.39 -0.56 -3.03
C PRO A 137 -16.96 -0.15 -1.61
N ARG A 138 -17.89 -0.23 -0.65
CA ARG A 138 -17.57 0.02 0.77
C ARG A 138 -16.56 -1.01 1.28
N LEU A 139 -15.69 -0.60 2.20
CA LEU A 139 -14.71 -1.48 2.84
C LEU A 139 -15.28 -2.04 4.15
N ALA A 140 -15.15 -3.35 4.37
CA ALA A 140 -15.37 -3.95 5.69
C ALA A 140 -14.20 -3.60 6.63
N PRO A 141 -14.34 -3.69 7.96
CA PRO A 141 -13.22 -3.46 8.88
C PRO A 141 -11.99 -4.26 8.46
N ALA A 142 -10.88 -3.55 8.24
CA ALA A 142 -9.63 -4.12 7.78
C ALA A 142 -8.82 -4.65 8.97
N ASP A 143 -8.39 -5.91 8.90
CA ASP A 143 -7.31 -6.45 9.70
C ASP A 143 -5.99 -5.88 9.18
N VAL A 144 -5.38 -4.98 9.94
CA VAL A 144 -4.17 -4.24 9.54
C VAL A 144 -2.90 -4.94 10.02
N GLU A 145 -3.03 -5.86 10.96
CA GLU A 145 -1.96 -6.68 11.52
C GLU A 145 -1.34 -7.58 10.44
N TRP A 146 -2.14 -8.00 9.46
CA TRP A 146 -1.66 -8.71 8.26
C TRP A 146 -0.48 -8.01 7.58
N LEU A 147 -0.44 -6.68 7.54
CA LEU A 147 0.64 -5.94 6.89
C LEU A 147 2.01 -6.19 7.53
N ALA A 148 2.03 -6.51 8.83
CA ALA A 148 3.25 -6.72 9.61
C ALA A 148 3.49 -8.19 9.96
N GLU A 149 2.66 -9.13 9.49
CA GLU A 149 2.66 -10.53 9.94
C GLU A 149 4.00 -11.25 9.73
N THR A 150 4.76 -10.84 8.71
CA THR A 150 6.05 -11.45 8.37
C THR A 150 7.24 -10.76 9.01
N VAL A 151 7.05 -9.61 9.66
CA VAL A 151 8.15 -8.84 10.24
C VAL A 151 8.68 -9.58 11.48
N THR A 152 9.96 -9.92 11.48
CA THR A 152 10.62 -10.53 12.65
C THR A 152 11.60 -9.58 13.32
N GLU A 153 12.04 -8.52 12.62
CA GLU A 153 12.95 -7.51 13.12
C GLU A 153 12.54 -6.12 12.58
N GLY A 154 12.59 -5.09 13.41
CA GLY A 154 12.12 -3.76 13.02
C GLY A 154 11.32 -3.08 14.12
N ALA A 155 11.28 -1.75 14.04
CA ALA A 155 11.24 -0.84 15.19
C ALA A 155 10.25 -1.21 16.31
N ALA A 156 10.82 -1.59 17.47
CA ALA A 156 10.17 -1.64 18.78
C ALA A 156 9.61 -0.27 19.27
N THR A 157 9.46 0.72 18.37
CA THR A 157 9.02 2.08 18.67
C THR A 157 8.32 2.77 17.49
N ALA A 158 8.02 2.07 16.39
CA ALA A 158 7.06 2.58 15.42
C ALA A 158 5.67 2.31 15.99
N THR A 159 5.26 3.09 17.00
CA THR A 159 3.85 3.11 17.39
C THR A 159 3.09 3.52 16.14
N PHE A 160 2.41 2.54 15.56
CA PHE A 160 1.34 2.73 14.61
C PHE A 160 0.34 3.70 15.26
N VAL A 161 0.45 4.97 14.92
CA VAL A 161 -0.53 5.98 15.32
C VAL A 161 -1.34 6.28 14.08
N PRO A 162 -2.58 5.76 13.95
CA PRO A 162 -3.51 6.24 12.95
C PRO A 162 -3.59 7.77 13.11
N ARG A 163 -3.19 8.53 12.09
CA ARG A 163 -3.54 9.94 12.06
C ARG A 163 -5.06 10.00 12.00
N GLU A 164 -5.69 10.71 12.93
CA GLU A 164 -7.13 10.89 12.94
C GLU A 164 -7.57 11.43 11.56
N THR A 165 -8.49 10.69 10.93
CA THR A 165 -9.18 11.09 9.71
C THR A 165 -9.94 12.38 9.97
N GLY A 166 -9.41 13.54 9.56
CA GLY A 166 -10.27 14.73 9.46
C GLY A 166 -9.68 16.13 9.55
N GLN A 167 -8.45 16.34 9.99
CA GLN A 167 -7.91 17.72 10.04
C GLN A 167 -7.25 18.11 8.72
N ARG A 168 -8.06 18.76 7.85
CA ARG A 168 -7.52 19.55 6.74
C ARG A 168 -6.59 20.63 7.33
N PRO A 169 -5.33 20.76 6.86
CA PRO A 169 -4.52 21.91 7.24
C PRO A 169 -5.25 23.18 6.80
N ARG A 170 -5.51 24.09 7.75
CA ARG A 170 -5.97 25.44 7.43
C ARG A 170 -4.78 26.18 6.83
N HIS A 171 -4.80 26.40 5.52
CA HIS A 171 -3.92 27.38 4.90
C HIS A 171 -4.41 28.77 5.30
N THR A 172 -3.62 29.47 6.13
CA THR A 172 -3.61 30.93 6.21
C THR A 172 -2.81 31.51 5.05
#